data_AF-A0A951X0E8-F1
#
_entry.id   AF-A0A951X0E8-F1
#
_cell.length_a   1.000
_cell.length_b   1.000
_cell.length_c   1.000
_cell.angle_alpha   90.00
_cell.angle_beta   90.00
_cell.angle_gamma   90.00
#
_symmetry.space_group_name_H-M   'P 1'
#
loop_
_entity.id
_entity.type
_entity.pdbx_description
1 polymer ?
#
loop_
_entity_poly.entity_id
_entity_poly.type
_entity_poly.pdbx_seq_one_letter_code
_entity_poly.pdbx_strand_id
1 'polypeptide(L)'
;MKRYRVIISTVVALALLVVSTGVLYAQGPYGDPDDCPLYDGTTSQMQQRQAQQAAGPRQANQYGNNAEGQFQSHMHGRNAGSPGSEAKGQWGQGMGPSGANPLWNLPPATPGELSQEVIDAMTAGIMDEYNAYGTYAAVIDEFGNVRPFTNILRAEAQHIDAWTAIFERYGVDVPAAPESVDLPDFATVGDACQAAADAEIANFGLYDELLDTLQDYPDMVQVVTALRNASELQHLPAFQNCASVAQ
;
A
#
# COMPACT_ATOMS: atom_id res chain seq x y z
N MET A 1 -9.15 -1.53 -40.72
CA MET A 1 -7.89 -1.78 -39.97
C MET A 1 -7.23 -0.43 -39.64
N LYS A 2 -7.58 0.17 -38.51
CA LYS A 2 -6.91 1.37 -37.98
C LYS A 2 -6.12 0.95 -36.75
N ARG A 3 -4.80 1.13 -36.80
CA ARG A 3 -3.86 0.85 -35.71
C ARG A 3 -3.97 2.01 -34.72
N TYR A 4 -4.63 1.81 -33.58
CA TYR A 4 -4.51 2.74 -32.46
C TYR A 4 -3.22 2.39 -31.71
N ARG A 5 -2.25 3.29 -31.85
CA ARG A 5 -0.98 3.21 -31.14
C ARG A 5 -1.26 3.55 -29.67
N VAL A 6 -0.82 2.65 -28.81
CA VAL A 6 -0.64 2.78 -27.37
C VAL A 6 -0.18 4.19 -27.01
N ILE A 7 -1.08 4.97 -26.40
CA ILE A 7 -0.77 6.17 -25.60
C ILE A 7 -1.40 5.89 -24.23
N ILE A 8 -0.93 4.83 -23.56
CA ILE A 8 -1.24 4.50 -22.17
C ILE A 8 0.12 4.21 -21.55
N SER A 9 0.90 5.26 -21.27
CA SER A 9 2.23 5.06 -20.67
C SER A 9 2.74 6.25 -19.85
N THR A 10 1.95 7.29 -19.59
CA THR A 10 2.49 8.50 -18.94
C THR A 10 1.66 9.09 -17.81
N VAL A 11 0.62 8.41 -17.30
CA VAL A 11 -0.20 8.96 -16.19
C VAL A 11 -0.02 8.22 -14.86
N VAL A 12 0.58 7.02 -14.81
CA VAL A 12 0.71 6.26 -13.54
C VAL A 12 2.14 6.22 -12.97
N ALA A 13 3.08 6.98 -13.56
CA ALA A 13 4.50 6.97 -13.14
C ALA A 13 4.92 8.24 -12.37
N LEU A 14 4.03 8.86 -11.58
CA LEU A 14 4.29 10.18 -10.98
C LEU A 14 4.16 10.24 -9.45
N ALA A 15 4.21 9.11 -8.74
CA ALA A 15 4.23 9.10 -7.28
C ALA A 15 5.57 8.71 -6.63
N LEU A 16 6.61 8.34 -7.39
CA LEU A 16 7.94 8.00 -6.83
C LEU A 16 9.11 8.67 -7.60
N LEU A 17 8.97 9.95 -7.91
CA LEU A 17 10.11 10.78 -8.33
C LEU A 17 10.18 12.07 -7.49
N VAL A 18 10.29 11.94 -6.17
CA VAL A 18 10.87 13.01 -5.36
C VAL A 18 12.39 12.90 -5.51
N VAL A 19 12.92 13.64 -6.50
CA VAL A 19 14.36 13.88 -6.61
C VAL A 19 14.80 14.65 -5.37
N SER A 20 15.63 14.02 -4.56
CA SER A 20 16.32 14.60 -3.41
C SER A 20 17.13 15.84 -3.85
N THR A 21 16.61 17.04 -3.61
CA THR A 21 17.46 18.24 -3.53
C THR A 21 18.01 18.32 -2.13
N GLY A 22 19.31 18.04 -2.01
CA GLY A 22 20.04 18.02 -0.76
C GLY A 22 19.92 19.30 0.05
N VAL A 23 19.65 19.14 1.34
CA VAL A 23 19.83 20.21 2.32
C VAL A 23 21.21 20.03 2.95
N LEU A 24 22.14 20.89 2.51
CA LEU A 24 23.36 21.21 3.24
C LEU A 24 22.95 21.87 4.57
N TYR A 25 23.01 21.12 5.68
CA TYR A 25 23.06 21.76 6.99
C TYR A 25 24.50 22.00 7.42
N ALA A 26 24.78 23.29 7.54
CA ALA A 26 26.01 23.87 8.03
C ALA A 26 26.33 23.40 9.46
N GLN A 27 27.63 23.26 9.71
CA GLN A 27 28.20 22.95 11.00
C GLN A 27 28.08 24.15 11.94
N GLY A 28 27.62 23.92 13.16
CA GLY A 28 27.62 24.89 14.26
C GLY A 28 27.70 24.14 15.61
N PRO A 29 28.48 24.63 16.59
CA PRO A 29 29.07 23.81 17.66
C PRO A 29 28.17 23.70 18.91
N TYR A 30 28.65 22.98 19.94
CA TYR A 30 28.05 22.62 21.25
C TYR A 30 27.27 21.28 21.24
N GLY A 31 27.60 20.26 22.04
CA GLY A 31 28.56 20.11 23.12
C GLY A 31 28.88 18.63 23.39
N ASP A 32 29.83 18.45 24.29
CA ASP A 32 30.53 17.24 24.77
C ASP A 32 29.63 16.00 25.04
N PRO A 33 29.94 14.80 24.49
CA PRO A 33 29.10 13.60 24.64
C PRO A 33 29.45 12.68 25.83
N ASP A 34 30.39 13.02 26.72
CA ASP A 34 30.84 12.11 27.79
C ASP A 34 30.15 12.32 29.16
N ASP A 35 28.81 12.39 29.22
CA ASP A 35 28.09 12.38 30.51
C ASP A 35 26.68 11.75 30.46
N CYS A 36 26.60 10.41 30.47
CA CYS A 36 25.82 9.63 31.47
C CYS A 36 25.80 8.11 31.18
N PRO A 37 25.72 7.24 32.22
CA PRO A 37 26.09 5.83 32.11
C PRO A 37 24.89 4.84 32.07
N LEU A 38 25.19 3.65 31.54
CA LEU A 38 24.47 2.37 31.58
C LEU A 38 23.29 2.16 30.61
N TYR A 39 23.57 1.54 29.45
CA TYR A 39 22.60 0.73 28.71
C TYR A 39 23.26 -0.56 28.16
N ASP A 40 22.54 -1.66 28.33
CA ASP A 40 22.93 -3.05 28.09
C ASP A 40 23.03 -3.41 26.58
N GLY A 41 24.27 -3.55 26.09
CA GLY A 41 24.82 -4.77 25.48
C GLY A 41 24.23 -5.42 24.22
N THR A 42 22.94 -5.33 23.89
CA THR A 42 22.34 -6.25 22.88
C THR A 42 21.98 -5.64 21.52
N THR A 43 21.93 -4.32 21.39
CA THR A 43 21.46 -3.67 20.13
C THR A 43 22.57 -3.50 19.08
N SER A 44 23.83 -3.34 19.50
CA SER A 44 24.93 -3.02 18.58
C SER A 44 25.34 -4.16 17.65
N GLN A 45 25.14 -5.43 18.07
CA GLN A 45 25.53 -6.59 17.25
C GLN A 45 24.53 -6.93 16.15
N MET A 46 23.26 -6.51 16.25
CA MET A 46 22.29 -6.67 15.16
C MET A 46 22.51 -5.59 14.09
N GLN A 47 22.75 -4.35 14.51
CA GLN A 47 22.96 -3.21 13.61
C GLN A 47 24.26 -3.35 12.79
N GLN A 48 25.33 -3.90 13.38
CA GLN A 48 26.58 -4.17 12.65
C GLN A 48 26.48 -5.34 11.65
N ARG A 49 25.59 -6.31 11.84
CA ARG A 49 25.39 -7.40 10.86
C ARG A 49 24.61 -6.93 9.63
N GLN A 50 23.67 -5.99 9.81
CA GLN A 50 22.88 -5.43 8.70
C GLN A 50 23.74 -4.56 7.77
N ALA A 51 24.65 -3.75 8.32
CA ALA A 51 25.54 -2.88 7.53
C ALA A 51 26.51 -3.63 6.59
N GLN A 52 26.81 -4.91 6.85
CA GLN A 52 27.75 -5.69 6.04
C GLN A 52 27.10 -6.41 4.84
N GLN A 53 25.76 -6.49 4.78
CA GLN A 53 25.05 -7.21 3.71
C GLN A 53 24.59 -6.32 2.55
N ALA A 54 24.69 -5.00 2.68
CA ALA A 54 24.21 -4.01 1.71
C ALA A 54 25.16 -3.70 0.53
N ALA A 55 26.28 -4.43 0.38
CA ALA A 55 27.31 -4.12 -0.62
C ALA A 55 27.27 -5.08 -1.84
N GLY A 56 26.18 -5.06 -2.60
CA GLY A 56 26.10 -5.75 -3.91
C GLY A 56 25.05 -5.08 -4.82
N PRO A 57 25.22 -5.09 -6.16
CA PRO A 57 24.24 -4.49 -7.06
C PRO A 57 22.95 -5.32 -7.05
N ARG A 58 21.81 -4.69 -6.71
CA ARG A 58 20.51 -5.37 -6.58
C ARG A 58 19.57 -4.99 -7.72
N GLN A 59 18.90 -6.00 -8.26
CA GLN A 59 17.92 -5.89 -9.34
C GLN A 59 16.61 -5.33 -8.76
N ALA A 60 15.79 -4.68 -9.60
CA ALA A 60 14.42 -4.29 -9.24
C ALA A 60 13.75 -5.43 -8.46
N ASN A 61 13.15 -5.12 -7.31
CA ASN A 61 12.50 -6.11 -6.47
C ASN A 61 11.27 -6.63 -7.22
N GLN A 62 11.46 -7.71 -7.98
CA GLN A 62 10.40 -8.64 -8.33
C GLN A 62 9.60 -8.88 -7.06
N TYR A 63 8.26 -8.90 -7.14
CA TYR A 63 7.45 -9.31 -5.99
C TYR A 63 8.13 -10.52 -5.35
N GLY A 64 8.66 -10.34 -4.13
CA GLY A 64 9.55 -11.35 -3.54
C GLY A 64 8.81 -12.68 -3.49
N ASN A 65 9.50 -13.81 -3.64
CA ASN A 65 8.83 -15.13 -3.64
C ASN A 65 7.93 -15.35 -2.39
N ASN A 66 8.18 -14.62 -1.30
CA ASN A 66 7.32 -14.55 -0.11
C ASN A 66 6.06 -13.69 -0.31
N ALA A 67 6.19 -12.53 -0.96
CA ALA A 67 5.09 -11.65 -1.33
C ALA A 67 4.20 -12.27 -2.42
N GLU A 68 4.78 -12.89 -3.46
CA GLU A 68 4.05 -13.70 -4.44
C GLU A 68 3.31 -14.84 -3.73
N GLY A 69 3.97 -15.58 -2.83
CA GLY A 69 3.37 -16.68 -2.09
C GLY A 69 2.24 -16.25 -1.14
N GLN A 70 2.38 -15.11 -0.46
CA GLN A 70 1.34 -14.56 0.41
C GLN A 70 0.17 -13.99 -0.39
N PHE A 71 0.46 -13.26 -1.47
CA PHE A 71 -0.54 -12.74 -2.40
C PHE A 71 -1.31 -13.88 -3.08
N GLN A 72 -0.61 -14.84 -3.68
CA GLN A 72 -1.19 -16.03 -4.30
C GLN A 72 -1.93 -16.89 -3.29
N SER A 73 -1.42 -17.09 -2.06
CA SER A 73 -2.15 -17.85 -1.04
C SER A 73 -3.43 -17.13 -0.60
N HIS A 74 -3.42 -15.79 -0.51
CA HIS A 74 -4.61 -15.00 -0.21
C HIS A 74 -5.63 -15.03 -1.35
N MET A 75 -5.17 -14.93 -2.60
CA MET A 75 -6.01 -15.00 -3.81
C MET A 75 -6.54 -16.42 -4.10
N HIS A 76 -5.69 -17.46 -4.05
CA HIS A 76 -6.06 -18.85 -4.36
C HIS A 76 -6.90 -19.52 -3.26
N GLY A 77 -6.84 -19.08 -2.01
CA GLY A 77 -7.67 -19.60 -0.92
C GLY A 77 -9.17 -19.37 -1.09
N ARG A 78 -9.58 -18.58 -2.09
CA ARG A 78 -10.97 -18.15 -2.32
C ARG A 78 -11.56 -18.63 -3.65
N ASN A 79 -10.74 -19.10 -4.59
CA ASN A 79 -11.19 -19.51 -5.93
C ASN A 79 -11.75 -20.96 -5.98
N ALA A 80 -12.12 -21.55 -4.84
CA ALA A 80 -12.74 -22.86 -4.77
C ALA A 80 -14.23 -22.73 -4.39
N GLY A 81 -15.08 -22.31 -5.34
CA GLY A 81 -16.53 -22.25 -5.16
C GLY A 81 -17.30 -22.15 -6.49
N SER A 82 -18.18 -23.12 -6.74
CA SER A 82 -18.96 -23.33 -7.97
C SER A 82 -19.95 -22.19 -8.33
N PRO A 83 -20.36 -22.06 -9.61
CA PRO A 83 -21.24 -20.98 -10.06
C PRO A 83 -22.70 -21.27 -9.67
N GLY A 84 -23.32 -20.30 -8.99
CA GLY A 84 -24.76 -20.29 -8.75
C GLY A 84 -25.17 -20.40 -7.28
N SER A 85 -24.95 -19.34 -6.51
CA SER A 85 -25.78 -19.01 -5.36
C SER A 85 -25.50 -17.58 -4.91
N GLU A 86 -26.56 -16.82 -4.68
CA GLU A 86 -26.58 -15.48 -4.10
C GLU A 86 -25.49 -15.35 -3.02
N ALA A 87 -24.51 -14.47 -3.27
CA ALA A 87 -23.35 -14.26 -2.42
C ALA A 87 -23.74 -13.61 -1.09
N LYS A 88 -24.30 -14.38 -0.17
CA LYS A 88 -24.12 -14.19 1.27
C LYS A 88 -22.79 -14.81 1.66
N GLY A 89 -21.71 -14.21 1.16
CA GLY A 89 -20.34 -14.54 1.54
C GLY A 89 -20.14 -14.24 3.01
N GLN A 90 -19.64 -15.24 3.73
CA GLN A 90 -19.45 -15.27 5.16
C GLN A 90 -18.29 -14.36 5.60
N TRP A 91 -18.52 -13.04 5.60
CA TRP A 91 -17.59 -12.02 6.13
C TRP A 91 -17.77 -11.78 7.64
N GLY A 92 -18.06 -12.84 8.38
CA GLY A 92 -18.42 -12.76 9.80
C GLY A 92 -17.49 -13.59 10.66
N GLN A 93 -16.42 -12.96 11.17
CA GLN A 93 -16.05 -12.97 12.59
C GLN A 93 -14.66 -12.36 12.80
N GLY A 94 -14.63 -11.08 13.19
CA GLY A 94 -13.49 -10.49 13.88
C GLY A 94 -13.14 -9.08 13.41
N MET A 95 -13.67 -8.05 14.08
CA MET A 95 -12.92 -7.10 14.91
C MET A 95 -13.82 -5.94 15.39
N GLY A 96 -13.46 -5.35 16.53
CA GLY A 96 -14.27 -4.47 17.38
C GLY A 96 -14.57 -3.06 16.85
N PRO A 97 -14.99 -2.12 17.73
CA PRO A 97 -15.94 -1.04 17.39
C PRO A 97 -15.33 0.19 16.69
N SER A 98 -14.27 0.02 15.89
CA SER A 98 -13.66 1.12 15.11
C SER A 98 -13.25 0.72 13.69
N GLY A 99 -13.60 -0.48 13.21
CA GLY A 99 -13.29 -0.97 11.86
C GLY A 99 -14.51 -1.57 11.18
N ALA A 100 -15.45 -0.72 10.76
CA ALA A 100 -16.57 -1.19 9.94
C ALA A 100 -16.01 -1.68 8.60
N ASN A 101 -16.20 -2.97 8.28
CA ASN A 101 -15.89 -3.50 6.95
C ASN A 101 -16.59 -2.61 5.90
N PRO A 102 -15.86 -1.98 4.96
CA PRO A 102 -16.45 -1.04 4.01
C PRO A 102 -17.53 -1.68 3.15
N LEU A 103 -17.50 -3.00 2.99
CA LEU A 103 -18.46 -3.79 2.24
C LEU A 103 -19.76 -4.10 3.01
N TRP A 104 -19.86 -3.71 4.29
CA TRP A 104 -21.06 -3.97 5.08
C TRP A 104 -22.18 -3.00 4.68
N ASN A 105 -23.35 -3.55 4.34
CA ASN A 105 -24.55 -2.79 4.01
C ASN A 105 -24.34 -1.74 2.88
N LEU A 106 -23.60 -2.11 1.84
CA LEU A 106 -23.40 -1.24 0.67
C LEU A 106 -24.75 -0.82 0.05
N PRO A 107 -24.88 0.46 -0.36
CA PRO A 107 -25.94 0.91 -1.26
C PRO A 107 -26.09 -0.03 -2.48
N PRO A 108 -27.28 -0.09 -3.10
CA PRO A 108 -27.41 -0.83 -4.35
C PRO A 108 -26.44 -0.28 -5.40
N ALA A 109 -25.88 -1.16 -6.23
CA ALA A 109 -25.05 -0.73 -7.35
C ALA A 109 -25.86 0.19 -8.27
N THR A 110 -25.23 1.26 -8.76
CA THR A 110 -25.85 2.15 -9.74
C THR A 110 -26.06 1.37 -11.04
N PRO A 111 -27.31 1.25 -11.54
CA PRO A 111 -27.56 0.50 -12.77
C PRO A 111 -27.00 1.21 -14.01
N GLY A 112 -26.46 0.43 -14.95
CA GLY A 112 -25.99 0.94 -16.23
C GLY A 112 -24.59 0.43 -16.58
N GLU A 113 -24.14 0.76 -17.79
CA GLU A 113 -22.74 0.57 -18.17
C GLU A 113 -21.89 1.67 -17.56
N LEU A 114 -20.73 1.29 -17.01
CA LEU A 114 -19.75 2.25 -16.49
C LEU A 114 -19.08 3.00 -17.64
N SER A 115 -18.82 4.29 -17.45
CA SER A 115 -17.98 5.05 -18.37
C SER A 115 -16.52 4.58 -18.27
N GLN A 116 -15.73 4.82 -19.32
CA GLN A 116 -14.30 4.51 -19.27
C GLN A 116 -13.59 5.26 -18.14
N GLU A 117 -14.00 6.50 -17.86
CA GLU A 117 -13.44 7.33 -16.78
C GLU A 117 -13.63 6.67 -15.40
N VAL A 118 -14.79 6.04 -15.16
CA VAL A 118 -15.06 5.31 -13.91
C VAL A 118 -14.24 4.03 -13.83
N ILE A 119 -14.10 3.29 -14.95
CA ILE A 119 -13.26 2.09 -15.00
C ILE A 119 -11.79 2.45 -14.76
N ASP A 120 -11.33 3.57 -15.32
CA ASP A 120 -9.97 4.07 -15.13
C ASP A 120 -9.74 4.48 -13.65
N ALA A 121 -10.73 5.11 -13.02
CA ALA A 121 -10.70 5.44 -11.58
C ALA A 121 -10.65 4.19 -10.69
N MET A 122 -11.49 3.18 -10.97
CA MET A 122 -11.44 1.89 -10.26
C MET A 122 -10.08 1.20 -10.43
N THR A 123 -9.52 1.25 -11.65
CA THR A 123 -8.21 0.69 -11.98
C THR A 123 -7.11 1.42 -11.22
N ALA A 124 -7.14 2.74 -11.18
CA ALA A 124 -6.17 3.54 -10.42
C ALA A 124 -6.19 3.16 -8.93
N GLY A 125 -7.38 3.02 -8.33
CA GLY A 125 -7.52 2.62 -6.93
C GLY A 125 -6.88 1.27 -6.62
N ILE A 126 -7.25 0.20 -7.33
CA ILE A 126 -6.68 -1.13 -7.04
C ILE A 126 -5.18 -1.23 -7.37
N MET A 127 -4.71 -0.52 -8.39
CA MET A 127 -3.28 -0.49 -8.73
C MET A 127 -2.46 0.19 -7.64
N ASP A 128 -3.01 1.21 -6.99
CA ASP A 128 -2.34 1.86 -5.86
C ASP A 128 -2.25 0.93 -4.64
N GLU A 129 -3.30 0.17 -4.36
CA GLU A 129 -3.28 -0.86 -3.30
C GLU A 129 -2.27 -1.98 -3.59
N TYR A 130 -2.14 -2.42 -4.85
CA TYR A 130 -1.10 -3.36 -5.23
C TYR A 130 0.30 -2.77 -5.00
N ASN A 131 0.53 -1.51 -5.39
CA ASN A 131 1.81 -0.85 -5.17
C ASN A 131 2.13 -0.75 -3.67
N ALA A 132 1.19 -0.33 -2.83
CA ALA A 132 1.37 -0.26 -1.38
C ALA A 132 1.68 -1.65 -0.78
N TYR A 133 0.90 -2.66 -1.13
CA TYR A 133 1.13 -4.05 -0.69
C TYR A 133 2.52 -4.55 -1.09
N GLY A 134 2.91 -4.40 -2.36
CA GLY A 134 4.21 -4.82 -2.86
C GLY A 134 5.36 -4.09 -2.16
N THR A 135 5.21 -2.78 -1.97
CA THR A 135 6.17 -1.92 -1.25
C THR A 135 6.40 -2.43 0.16
N TYR A 136 5.32 -2.63 0.92
CA TYR A 136 5.42 -3.02 2.33
C TYR A 136 5.92 -4.46 2.48
N ALA A 137 5.56 -5.36 1.57
CA ALA A 137 6.08 -6.72 1.55
C ALA A 137 7.59 -6.74 1.30
N ALA A 138 8.09 -5.94 0.35
CA ALA A 138 9.52 -5.85 0.07
C ALA A 138 10.31 -5.23 1.24
N VAL A 139 9.77 -4.23 1.92
CA VAL A 139 10.39 -3.69 3.14
C VAL A 139 10.47 -4.77 4.23
N ILE A 140 9.42 -5.58 4.40
CA ILE A 140 9.43 -6.70 5.36
C ILE A 140 10.45 -7.77 4.95
N ASP A 141 10.59 -8.05 3.66
CA ASP A 141 11.59 -9.00 3.16
C ASP A 141 13.03 -8.50 3.44
N GLU A 142 13.31 -7.20 3.29
CA GLU A 142 14.66 -6.63 3.53
C GLU A 142 14.97 -6.46 5.04
N PHE A 143 14.02 -5.90 5.81
CA PHE A 143 14.27 -5.51 7.21
C PHE A 143 13.66 -6.46 8.25
N GLY A 144 12.91 -7.46 7.82
CA GLY A 144 12.17 -8.38 8.68
C GLY A 144 10.83 -7.83 9.14
N ASN A 145 10.21 -8.52 10.12
CA ASN A 145 8.88 -8.19 10.64
C ASN A 145 8.88 -6.91 11.50
N VAL A 146 8.97 -5.76 10.84
CA VAL A 146 8.95 -4.43 11.47
C VAL A 146 7.53 -3.86 11.49
N ARG A 147 7.21 -3.10 12.55
CA ARG A 147 5.97 -2.32 12.64
C ARG A 147 6.23 -0.91 12.10
N PRO A 148 5.25 -0.28 11.42
CA PRO A 148 3.87 -0.74 11.24
C PRO A 148 3.63 -1.62 10.00
N PHE A 149 4.64 -1.82 9.13
CA PHE A 149 4.53 -2.55 7.86
C PHE A 149 3.76 -3.87 7.96
N THR A 150 4.07 -4.73 8.94
CA THR A 150 3.37 -6.02 9.09
C THR A 150 1.86 -5.92 9.33
N ASN A 151 1.40 -4.88 10.03
CA ASN A 151 -0.03 -4.68 10.28
C ASN A 151 -0.72 -4.01 9.09
N ILE A 152 -0.04 -3.05 8.46
CA ILE A 152 -0.58 -2.28 7.34
C ILE A 152 -0.61 -3.12 6.06
N LEU A 153 0.37 -4.01 5.83
CA LEU A 153 0.33 -4.98 4.73
C LEU A 153 -0.96 -5.82 4.73
N ARG A 154 -1.44 -6.20 5.92
CA ARG A 154 -2.72 -6.91 6.06
C ARG A 154 -3.92 -6.01 5.76
N ALA A 155 -3.84 -4.72 6.06
CA ALA A 155 -4.87 -3.75 5.69
C ALA A 155 -4.91 -3.56 4.17
N GLU A 156 -3.76 -3.44 3.50
CA GLU A 156 -3.73 -3.32 2.02
C GLU A 156 -4.29 -4.57 1.33
N ALA A 157 -4.06 -5.77 1.87
CA ALA A 157 -4.73 -6.97 1.37
C ALA A 157 -6.27 -6.88 1.47
N GLN A 158 -6.80 -6.23 2.51
CA GLN A 158 -8.23 -6.00 2.68
C GLN A 158 -8.75 -4.89 1.77
N HIS A 159 -7.92 -3.89 1.44
CA HIS A 159 -8.26 -2.86 0.47
C HIS A 159 -8.36 -3.44 -0.94
N ILE A 160 -7.42 -4.30 -1.34
CA ILE A 160 -7.46 -5.08 -2.59
C ILE A 160 -8.74 -5.91 -2.65
N ASP A 161 -9.11 -6.57 -1.55
CA ASP A 161 -10.35 -7.34 -1.47
C ASP A 161 -11.60 -6.46 -1.66
N ALA A 162 -11.61 -5.26 -1.07
CA ALA A 162 -12.71 -4.31 -1.19
C ALA A 162 -12.86 -3.80 -2.63
N TRP A 163 -11.75 -3.46 -3.31
CA TRP A 163 -11.76 -3.12 -4.72
C TRP A 163 -12.24 -4.28 -5.58
N THR A 164 -11.69 -5.48 -5.37
CA THR A 164 -12.09 -6.69 -6.11
C THR A 164 -13.60 -6.92 -6.03
N ALA A 165 -14.20 -6.75 -4.84
CA ALA A 165 -15.64 -6.87 -4.67
C ALA A 165 -16.43 -5.79 -5.45
N ILE A 166 -15.91 -4.57 -5.58
CA ILE A 166 -16.51 -3.52 -6.40
C ILE A 166 -16.38 -3.83 -7.90
N PHE A 167 -15.22 -4.29 -8.38
CA PHE A 167 -15.04 -4.76 -9.75
C PHE A 167 -16.03 -5.87 -10.13
N GLU A 168 -16.14 -6.90 -9.29
CA GLU A 168 -17.08 -8.02 -9.47
C GLU A 168 -18.54 -7.54 -9.48
N ARG A 169 -18.90 -6.64 -8.56
CA ARG A 169 -20.26 -6.08 -8.44
C ARG A 169 -20.72 -5.37 -9.70
N TYR A 170 -19.79 -4.72 -10.41
CA TYR A 170 -20.06 -4.01 -11.66
C TYR A 170 -19.74 -4.83 -12.93
N GLY A 171 -19.30 -6.09 -12.78
CA GLY A 171 -18.98 -6.98 -13.89
C GLY A 171 -17.77 -6.51 -14.72
N VAL A 172 -16.81 -5.85 -14.07
CA VAL A 172 -15.55 -5.37 -14.69
C VAL A 172 -14.44 -6.34 -14.33
N ASP A 173 -13.58 -6.67 -15.30
CA ASP A 173 -12.41 -7.51 -15.07
C ASP A 173 -11.42 -6.81 -14.11
N VAL A 174 -10.94 -7.55 -13.12
CA VAL A 174 -9.94 -7.07 -12.16
C VAL A 174 -8.58 -7.02 -12.87
N PRO A 175 -7.88 -5.88 -12.89
CA PRO A 175 -6.53 -5.82 -13.45
C PRO A 175 -5.57 -6.70 -12.63
N ALA A 176 -4.63 -7.36 -13.31
CA ALA A 176 -3.59 -8.13 -12.62
C ALA A 176 -2.63 -7.19 -11.87
N ALA A 177 -2.16 -7.63 -10.71
CA ALA A 177 -1.06 -6.96 -10.02
C ALA A 177 0.19 -6.91 -10.91
N PRO A 178 0.99 -5.83 -10.83
CA PRO A 178 2.25 -5.75 -11.55
C PRO A 178 3.23 -6.84 -11.06
N GLU A 179 4.10 -7.34 -11.95
CA GLU A 179 5.08 -8.39 -11.61
C GLU A 179 6.16 -7.91 -10.63
N SER A 180 6.37 -6.60 -10.57
CA SER A 180 7.37 -5.96 -9.70
C SER A 180 6.91 -4.56 -9.31
N VAL A 181 7.28 -4.15 -8.11
CA VAL A 181 7.21 -2.74 -7.68
C VAL A 181 8.61 -2.14 -7.78
N ASP A 182 8.73 -0.95 -8.36
CA ASP A 182 10.00 -0.23 -8.38
C ASP A 182 10.18 0.47 -7.04
N LEU A 183 11.18 0.03 -6.28
CA LEU A 183 11.41 0.51 -4.93
C LEU A 183 12.79 1.14 -4.83
N PRO A 184 12.90 2.30 -4.19
CA PRO A 184 14.20 2.83 -3.84
C PRO A 184 14.87 1.89 -2.82
N ASP A 185 16.20 1.82 -2.90
CA ASP A 185 16.99 1.18 -1.85
C ASP A 185 16.87 1.98 -0.56
N PHE A 186 16.29 1.37 0.47
CA PHE A 186 16.22 1.98 1.80
C PHE A 186 17.50 1.65 2.58
N ALA A 187 18.17 2.66 3.14
CA ALA A 187 19.35 2.44 3.97
C ALA A 187 18.97 1.99 5.40
N THR A 188 17.81 2.45 5.89
CA THR A 188 17.29 2.17 7.22
C THR A 188 15.78 1.91 7.21
N VAL A 189 15.26 1.33 8.30
CA VAL A 189 13.81 1.23 8.54
C VAL A 189 13.18 2.62 8.65
N GLY A 190 13.92 3.61 9.15
CA GLY A 190 13.48 5.01 9.21
C GLY A 190 13.19 5.57 7.82
N ASP A 191 14.09 5.36 6.86
CA ASP A 191 13.92 5.80 5.47
C ASP A 191 12.71 5.12 4.81
N ALA A 192 12.54 3.81 5.05
CA ALA A 192 11.37 3.08 4.57
C ALA A 192 10.07 3.62 5.18
N CYS A 193 10.06 3.91 6.48
CA CYS A 193 8.90 4.49 7.15
C CYS A 193 8.57 5.91 6.67
N GLN A 194 9.57 6.72 6.36
CA GLN A 194 9.35 8.04 5.77
C GLN A 194 8.76 7.92 4.37
N ALA A 195 9.32 7.07 3.51
CA ALA A 195 8.79 6.85 2.17
C ALA A 195 7.37 6.28 2.19
N ALA A 196 7.06 5.39 3.13
CA ALA A 196 5.70 4.89 3.32
C ALA A 196 4.75 5.98 3.81
N ALA A 197 5.18 6.88 4.70
CA ALA A 197 4.36 8.04 5.08
C ALA A 197 4.05 8.95 3.88
N ASP A 198 5.04 9.20 3.02
CA ASP A 198 4.84 9.98 1.80
C ASP A 198 3.89 9.27 0.82
N ALA A 199 3.98 7.94 0.72
CA ALA A 199 3.08 7.11 -0.07
C ALA A 199 1.63 7.17 0.45
N GLU A 200 1.41 7.14 1.76
CA GLU A 200 0.06 7.32 2.33
C GLU A 200 -0.51 8.71 2.06
N ILE A 201 0.33 9.76 2.03
CA ILE A 201 -0.13 11.09 1.62
C ILE A 201 -0.60 11.10 0.17
N ALA A 202 0.16 10.45 -0.71
CA ALA A 202 -0.22 10.31 -2.11
C ALA A 202 -1.49 9.45 -2.27
N ASN A 203 -1.62 8.36 -1.50
CA ASN A 203 -2.76 7.46 -1.53
C ASN A 203 -4.05 8.19 -1.15
N PHE A 204 -4.15 8.80 0.04
CA PHE A 204 -5.39 9.49 0.39
C PHE A 204 -5.70 10.66 -0.57
N GLY A 205 -4.68 11.30 -1.14
CA GLY A 205 -4.83 12.32 -2.18
C GLY A 205 -5.41 11.77 -3.49
N LEU A 206 -4.95 10.60 -3.94
CA LEU A 206 -5.57 9.87 -5.05
C LEU A 206 -7.03 9.57 -4.74
N TYR A 207 -7.33 9.07 -3.53
CA TYR A 207 -8.71 8.79 -3.14
C TYR A 207 -9.61 10.04 -3.13
N ASP A 208 -9.08 11.22 -2.79
CA ASP A 208 -9.81 12.49 -2.93
C ASP A 208 -10.20 12.74 -4.40
N GLU A 209 -9.31 12.50 -5.36
CA GLU A 209 -9.61 12.58 -6.80
C GLU A 209 -10.63 11.50 -7.24
N LEU A 210 -10.49 10.27 -6.74
CA LEU A 210 -11.43 9.19 -7.04
C LEU A 210 -12.84 9.51 -6.55
N LEU A 211 -12.99 10.17 -5.39
CA LEU A 211 -14.30 10.55 -4.86
C LEU A 211 -15.03 11.54 -5.77
N ASP A 212 -14.30 12.46 -6.41
CA ASP A 212 -14.86 13.39 -7.39
C ASP A 212 -15.37 12.65 -8.63
N THR A 213 -14.59 11.69 -9.16
CA THR A 213 -15.00 10.89 -10.32
C THR A 213 -16.17 9.95 -10.02
N LEU A 214 -16.19 9.38 -8.81
CA LEU A 214 -17.12 8.31 -8.43
C LEU A 214 -18.39 8.81 -7.72
N GLN A 215 -18.60 10.12 -7.62
CA GLN A 215 -19.68 10.75 -6.85
C GLN A 215 -21.10 10.22 -7.17
N ASP A 216 -21.34 9.71 -8.38
CA ASP A 216 -22.63 9.16 -8.83
C ASP A 216 -22.83 7.66 -8.48
N TYR A 217 -21.84 7.05 -7.83
CA TYR A 217 -21.81 5.63 -7.44
C TYR A 217 -21.72 5.49 -5.92
N PRO A 218 -22.85 5.57 -5.19
CA PRO A 218 -22.86 5.68 -3.74
C PRO A 218 -22.23 4.47 -3.01
N ASP A 219 -22.27 3.28 -3.61
CA ASP A 219 -21.59 2.11 -3.09
C ASP A 219 -20.05 2.19 -3.24
N MET A 220 -19.58 2.67 -4.39
CA MET A 220 -18.15 2.96 -4.59
C MET A 220 -17.69 4.07 -3.65
N VAL A 221 -18.44 5.17 -3.55
CA VAL A 221 -18.14 6.29 -2.63
C VAL A 221 -17.99 5.80 -1.19
N GLN A 222 -18.86 4.90 -0.73
CA GLN A 222 -18.74 4.32 0.61
C GLN A 222 -17.41 3.57 0.80
N VAL A 223 -17.02 2.72 -0.16
CA VAL A 223 -15.77 1.95 -0.07
C VAL A 223 -14.56 2.88 -0.15
N VAL A 224 -14.51 3.74 -1.16
CA VAL A 224 -13.42 4.68 -1.44
C VAL A 224 -13.21 5.63 -0.26
N THR A 225 -14.28 6.14 0.35
CA THR A 225 -14.18 6.97 1.56
C THR A 225 -13.55 6.21 2.74
N ALA A 226 -13.87 4.93 2.90
CA ALA A 226 -13.32 4.13 3.99
C ALA A 226 -11.82 3.85 3.80
N LEU A 227 -11.39 3.53 2.57
CA LEU A 227 -9.99 3.28 2.23
C LEU A 227 -9.17 4.57 2.36
N ARG A 228 -9.66 5.69 1.83
CA ARG A 228 -9.10 7.04 2.06
C ARG A 228 -8.84 7.32 3.54
N ASN A 229 -9.86 7.10 4.38
CA ASN A 229 -9.78 7.36 5.81
C ASN A 229 -8.81 6.40 6.52
N ALA A 230 -8.67 5.16 6.06
CA ALA A 230 -7.66 4.25 6.57
C ALA A 230 -6.25 4.78 6.29
N SER A 231 -5.99 5.23 5.05
CA SER A 231 -4.72 5.85 4.68
C SER A 231 -4.42 7.11 5.51
N GLU A 232 -5.30 8.11 5.48
CA GLU A 232 -5.06 9.41 6.15
C GLU A 232 -5.06 9.30 7.68
N LEU A 233 -6.04 8.59 8.24
CA LEU A 233 -6.29 8.66 9.69
C LEU A 233 -5.63 7.53 10.47
N GLN A 234 -5.17 6.46 9.81
CA GLN A 234 -4.58 5.29 10.47
C GLN A 234 -3.16 4.97 9.98
N HIS A 235 -2.95 4.80 8.68
CA HIS A 235 -1.66 4.37 8.14
C HIS A 235 -0.64 5.50 8.23
N LEU A 236 -0.99 6.70 7.75
CA LEU A 236 -0.10 7.86 7.76
C LEU A 236 0.44 8.18 9.16
N PRO A 237 -0.39 8.32 10.23
CA PRO A 237 0.12 8.54 11.57
C PRO A 237 1.01 7.40 12.08
N ALA A 238 0.74 6.16 11.68
CA ALA A 238 1.56 5.02 12.08
C ALA A 238 2.95 5.07 11.44
N PHE A 239 3.05 5.42 10.15
CA PHE A 239 4.32 5.58 9.46
C PHE A 239 5.09 6.82 9.90
N GLN A 240 4.40 7.96 10.12
CA GLN A 240 5.03 9.15 10.70
C GLN A 240 5.64 8.87 12.08
N ASN A 241 4.91 8.14 12.93
CA ASN A 241 5.44 7.71 14.22
C ASN A 241 6.66 6.80 14.05
N CYS A 242 6.59 5.83 13.13
CA CYS A 242 7.72 4.96 12.83
C CYS A 242 8.97 5.73 12.39
N ALA A 243 8.82 6.66 11.43
CA ALA A 243 9.91 7.48 10.92
C ALA A 243 10.55 8.32 12.04
N SER A 244 9.78 8.75 13.03
CA SER A 244 10.31 9.51 14.18
C SER A 244 11.12 8.69 15.19
N VAL A 245 10.91 7.36 15.25
CA VAL A 245 11.51 6.49 16.28
C VAL A 245 12.55 5.51 15.73
N ALA A 246 12.50 5.18 14.44
CA ALA A 246 13.46 4.33 13.77
C ALA A 246 14.63 5.17 13.25
N GLN A 247 15.77 5.14 13.96
CA GLN A 247 17.05 5.72 13.52
C GLN A 247 18.05 4.61 13.17
#